data_AF-A0AAJ1HT53-F1
#
_entry.id   AF-A0AAJ1HT53-F1
#
_cell.length_a   1.000
_cell.length_b   1.000
_cell.length_c   1.000
_cell.angle_alpha   90.00
_cell.angle_beta   90.00
_cell.angle_gamma   90.00
#
_symmetry.space_group_name_H-M   'P 1'
#
loop_
_entity.id
_entity.type
_entity.pdbx_description
1 polymer ?
#
loop_
_entity_poly.entity_id
_entity_poly.type
_entity_poly.pdbx_seq_one_letter_code
_entity_poly.pdbx_strand_id
1 'polypeptide(L)'
;MAKPTITMDLRDVYVQKTKIKNPYNILDLANGRAFAADGTDITDSLVISLKKVDFRNVGDYECTMSVMDIQGNLAINYLMVHVVPAHRLKNVFQSIFPFKKSER
;
A
#
# COMPACT_ATOMS: atom_id res chain seq x y z
N MET A 1 -17.96 0.31 -21.86
CA MET A 1 -16.57 0.83 -21.76
C MET A 1 -15.79 -0.06 -20.82
N ALA A 2 -14.54 -0.34 -21.15
CA ALA A 2 -13.67 -1.15 -20.31
C ALA A 2 -13.03 -0.25 -19.24
N LYS A 3 -12.94 -0.75 -18.01
CA LYS A 3 -12.45 0.02 -16.86
C LYS A 3 -10.94 -0.18 -16.70
N PRO A 4 -10.22 0.80 -16.13
CA PRO A 4 -8.83 0.59 -15.73
C PRO A 4 -8.74 -0.49 -14.65
N THR A 5 -7.54 -1.04 -14.48
CA THR A 5 -7.23 -2.07 -13.48
C THR A 5 -6.17 -1.56 -12.53
N ILE A 6 -6.32 -1.88 -11.24
CA ILE A 6 -5.34 -1.59 -10.19
C ILE A 6 -4.75 -2.92 -9.71
N THR A 7 -3.42 -3.03 -9.72
CA THR A 7 -2.68 -4.20 -9.23
C THR A 7 -1.76 -3.81 -8.08
N MET A 8 -1.47 -4.75 -7.18
CA MET A 8 -0.53 -4.57 -6.07
C MET A 8 -0.03 -5.94 -5.61
N ASP A 9 1.16 -5.97 -5.02
CA ASP A 9 1.75 -7.21 -4.49
C ASP A 9 1.30 -7.46 -3.05
N LEU A 10 1.18 -6.38 -2.26
CA LEU A 10 0.79 -6.45 -0.86
C LEU A 10 -0.54 -5.74 -0.64
N ARG A 11 -1.49 -6.46 -0.03
CA ARG A 11 -2.72 -5.87 0.50
C ARG A 11 -2.61 -5.47 1.97
N ASP A 12 -1.58 -5.94 2.65
CA ASP A 12 -1.32 -5.65 4.07
C ASP A 12 0.07 -5.03 4.19
N VAL A 13 0.12 -3.74 4.51
CA VAL A 13 1.35 -2.94 4.63
C VAL A 13 1.60 -2.63 6.10
N TYR A 14 2.75 -3.05 6.61
CA TYR A 14 3.13 -2.86 8.01
C TYR A 14 4.12 -1.70 8.15
N VAL A 15 3.77 -0.72 8.98
CA VAL A 15 4.60 0.48 9.21
C VAL A 15 4.74 0.77 10.70
N GLN A 16 5.80 1.48 11.09
CA GLN A 16 5.98 1.86 12.49
C GLN A 16 5.13 3.07 12.85
N LYS A 17 4.66 3.11 14.10
CA LYS A 17 4.10 4.34 14.64
C LYS A 17 5.14 5.46 14.66
N THR A 18 4.72 6.67 14.31
CA THR A 18 5.58 7.85 14.23
C THR A 18 4.79 9.14 14.41
N LYS A 19 5.48 10.20 14.81
CA LYS A 19 4.90 11.55 14.97
C LYS A 19 4.94 12.37 13.68
N ILE A 20 5.65 11.90 12.66
CA ILE A 20 5.76 12.56 11.35
C ILE A 20 4.45 12.34 10.58
N LYS A 21 3.92 13.40 9.96
CA LYS A 21 2.71 13.32 9.14
C LYS A 21 3.03 12.66 7.79
N ASN A 22 2.26 11.64 7.42
CA ASN A 22 2.37 10.88 6.16
C ASN A 22 3.81 10.54 5.75
N PRO A 23 4.58 9.83 6.59
CA PRO A 23 6.01 9.60 6.36
C PRO A 23 6.31 8.43 5.41
N TYR A 24 5.31 7.63 5.05
CA TYR A 24 5.46 6.43 4.25
C TYR A 24 4.82 6.61 2.88
N ASN A 25 5.52 6.23 1.82
CA ASN A 25 4.89 6.03 0.52
C ASN A 25 4.24 4.64 0.49
N ILE A 26 2.98 4.59 0.93
CA ILE A 26 2.22 3.33 1.03
C ILE A 26 2.01 2.70 -0.35
N LEU A 27 1.91 3.51 -1.40
CA LEU A 27 1.72 2.99 -2.76
C LEU A 27 2.95 2.20 -3.23
N ASP A 28 4.15 2.76 -3.02
CA ASP A 28 5.41 2.09 -3.35
C ASP A 28 5.60 0.82 -2.52
N LEU A 29 5.28 0.88 -1.22
CA LEU A 29 5.38 -0.28 -0.33
C LEU A 29 4.47 -1.43 -0.76
N ALA A 30 3.30 -1.12 -1.33
CA ALA A 30 2.37 -2.10 -1.87
C ALA A 30 2.73 -2.57 -3.28
N ASN A 31 3.72 -1.95 -3.93
CA ASN A 31 3.98 -2.04 -5.38
C ASN A 31 2.69 -1.80 -6.20
N GLY A 32 1.93 -0.78 -5.81
CA GLY A 32 0.66 -0.43 -6.45
C GLY A 32 0.89 0.12 -7.85
N ARG A 33 0.22 -0.47 -8.84
CA ARG A 33 0.24 -0.04 -10.25
C ARG A 33 -1.17 0.07 -10.81
N ALA A 34 -1.31 0.86 -11.85
CA ALA A 34 -2.57 1.00 -12.58
C ALA A 34 -2.36 0.93 -14.08
N PHE A 35 -3.28 0.26 -14.76
CA PHE A 35 -3.28 0.12 -16.22
C PHE A 35 -4.64 0.50 -16.77
N ALA A 36 -4.67 1.23 -17.89
CA ALA A 36 -5.88 1.44 -18.66
C ALA A 36 -6.33 0.10 -19.29
N ALA A 37 -7.55 0.09 -19.82
CA ALA A 37 -8.11 -1.14 -20.40
C ALA A 37 -7.34 -1.68 -21.61
N ASP A 38 -6.59 -0.82 -22.31
CA ASP A 38 -5.73 -1.19 -23.44
C ASP A 38 -4.32 -1.63 -23.01
N GLY A 39 -4.03 -1.64 -21.69
CA GLY A 39 -2.74 -2.00 -21.12
C GLY A 39 -1.76 -0.83 -20.96
N THR A 40 -2.15 0.40 -21.30
CA THR A 40 -1.31 1.59 -21.05
C THR A 40 -1.09 1.78 -19.55
N ASP A 41 0.17 1.96 -19.13
CA ASP A 41 0.51 2.26 -17.74
C ASP A 41 0.03 3.68 -17.39
N ILE A 42 -0.82 3.76 -16.36
CA ILE A 42 -1.39 4.99 -15.82
C ILE A 42 -1.13 5.09 -14.31
N THR A 43 -0.08 4.43 -13.83
CA THR A 43 0.28 4.38 -12.40
C THR A 43 0.48 5.78 -11.82
N ASP A 44 0.98 6.74 -12.62
CA ASP A 44 1.14 8.14 -12.18
C ASP A 44 -0.19 8.84 -11.85
N SER A 45 -1.32 8.31 -12.34
CA SER A 45 -2.68 8.80 -12.04
C SER A 45 -3.32 8.07 -10.86
N LEU A 46 -2.65 7.07 -10.28
CA LEU A 46 -3.15 6.29 -9.15
C LEU A 46 -3.05 7.12 -7.86
N VAL A 47 -4.20 7.31 -7.20
CA VAL A 47 -4.31 8.09 -5.97
C VAL A 47 -4.61 7.16 -4.81
N ILE A 48 -3.86 7.29 -3.71
CA ILE A 48 -4.16 6.63 -2.43
C ILE A 48 -4.64 7.64 -1.38
N SER A 49 -5.76 7.33 -0.74
CA SER A 49 -6.34 8.14 0.32
C SER A 49 -5.91 7.63 1.69
N LEU A 50 -5.01 8.37 2.35
CA LEU A 50 -4.54 8.08 3.72
C LEU A 50 -5.26 8.91 4.79
N LYS A 51 -6.39 9.56 4.45
CA LYS A 51 -7.08 10.51 5.36
C LYS A 51 -7.50 9.91 6.70
N LYS A 52 -7.76 8.60 6.74
CA LYS A 52 -8.20 7.89 7.95
C LYS A 52 -7.04 7.26 8.73
N VAL A 53 -5.84 7.25 8.18
CA VAL A 53 -4.68 6.60 8.81
C VAL A 53 -4.07 7.53 9.85
N ASP A 54 -3.99 7.07 11.10
CA ASP A 54 -3.28 7.79 12.15
C ASP A 54 -1.97 7.07 12.49
N PHE A 55 -0.88 7.49 11.84
CA PHE A 55 0.44 6.92 12.06
C PHE A 55 0.96 7.09 13.50
N ARG A 56 0.31 7.87 14.37
CA ARG A 56 0.72 8.03 15.78
C ARG A 56 0.19 6.91 16.66
N ASN A 57 -0.89 6.26 16.25
CA ASN A 57 -1.62 5.28 17.03
C ASN A 57 -1.49 3.90 16.39
N VAL A 58 -1.29 2.88 17.23
CA VAL A 58 -1.25 1.49 16.75
C VAL A 58 -2.66 1.07 16.36
N GLY A 59 -2.80 0.44 15.20
CA GLY A 59 -4.09 0.03 14.69
C GLY A 59 -4.04 -0.39 13.23
N ASP A 60 -5.17 -0.87 12.76
CA ASP A 60 -5.37 -1.34 11.40
C ASP A 60 -6.27 -0.34 10.68
N TYR A 61 -5.80 0.16 9.54
CA TYR A 61 -6.45 1.25 8.81
C TYR A 61 -6.67 0.86 7.36
N GLU A 62 -7.94 0.74 6.95
CA GLU A 62 -8.30 0.56 5.55
C GLU A 62 -8.04 1.83 4.75
N CYS A 63 -7.26 1.69 3.68
CA CYS A 63 -6.95 2.74 2.73
C CYS A 63 -7.65 2.44 1.40
N THR A 64 -8.09 3.51 0.73
CA THR A 64 -8.73 3.41 -0.58
C THR A 64 -7.77 3.92 -1.64
N MET A 65 -7.59 3.16 -2.71
CA MET A 65 -6.90 3.58 -3.92
C MET A 65 -7.90 3.76 -5.05
N SER A 66 -7.66 4.74 -5.90
CA SER A 66 -8.50 5.02 -7.04
C SER A 66 -7.68 5.52 -8.22
N VAL A 67 -8.08 5.13 -9.42
CA VAL A 67 -7.54 5.67 -10.67
C VAL A 67 -8.69 5.96 -11.61
N MET A 68 -8.61 7.10 -12.30
CA MET A 68 -9.53 7.47 -13.37
C MET A 68 -8.75 7.53 -14.67
N ASP A 69 -9.23 6.86 -15.70
CA ASP A 69 -8.60 6.96 -17.03
C ASP A 69 -9.02 8.26 -17.75
N ILE A 70 -8.39 8.55 -18.89
CA ILE A 70 -8.67 9.74 -19.70
C ILE A 70 -10.11 9.81 -20.24
N GLN A 71 -10.83 8.68 -20.23
CA GLN A 71 -12.22 8.57 -20.69
C GLN A 71 -13.21 8.74 -19.53
N GLY A 72 -12.72 8.95 -18.30
CA GLY A 72 -13.52 9.14 -17.10
C GLY A 72 -13.95 7.84 -16.41
N ASN A 73 -13.43 6.68 -16.81
CA ASN A 73 -13.76 5.42 -16.14
C ASN A 73 -12.97 5.28 -14.83
N LEU A 74 -13.67 4.95 -13.74
CA LEU A 74 -13.11 4.82 -12.41
C LEU A 74 -12.87 3.36 -12.02
N ALA A 75 -11.71 3.08 -11.44
CA ALA A 75 -11.43 1.86 -10.68
C ALA A 75 -11.06 2.20 -9.24
N ILE A 76 -11.50 1.36 -8.30
CA ILE A 76 -11.28 1.50 -6.85
C ILE A 76 -10.73 0.18 -6.32
N ASN A 77 -9.75 0.24 -5.42
CA ASN A 77 -9.21 -0.90 -4.71
C ASN A 77 -8.86 -0.53 -3.26
N TYR A 78 -8.60 -1.53 -2.41
CA TYR A 78 -8.37 -1.35 -0.98
C TYR A 78 -7.12 -2.09 -0.52
N LEU A 79 -6.46 -1.52 0.48
CA LEU A 79 -5.37 -2.17 1.22
C LEU A 79 -5.45 -1.79 2.69
N MET A 80 -4.88 -2.62 3.54
CA MET A 80 -4.76 -2.42 4.98
C MET A 80 -3.37 -1.88 5.33
N VAL A 81 -3.35 -0.80 6.10
CA VAL A 81 -2.13 -0.30 6.73
C VAL A 81 -2.17 -0.66 8.22
N HIS A 82 -1.21 -1.47 8.64
CA HIS A 82 -1.01 -1.86 10.03
C HIS A 82 0.05 -0.98 10.66
N VAL A 83 -0.36 -0.03 11.49
CA VAL A 83 0.56 0.78 12.29
C VAL A 83 0.93 -0.03 13.52
N VAL A 84 2.19 -0.45 13.60
CA VAL A 84 2.70 -1.30 14.68
C VAL A 84 3.69 -0.56 15.58
N PRO A 85 3.87 -0.98 16.84
CA PRO A 85 4.92 -0.42 17.69
C PRO A 85 6.31 -0.77 17.14
N ALA A 86 7.31 0.06 17.39
CA ALA A 86 8.66 -0.08 16.84
C ALA A 86 9.32 -1.45 17.12
N HIS A 87 9.00 -2.07 18.26
CA HIS A 87 9.53 -3.39 18.64
C HIS A 87 8.88 -4.57 17.90
N ARG A 88 7.79 -4.38 17.12
CA ARG A 88 7.06 -5.47 16.42
C ARG A 88 7.62 -5.81 15.04
N LEU A 89 8.27 -4.89 14.33
CA LEU A 89 8.74 -5.17 12.96
C LEU A 89 9.85 -6.22 12.89
N LYS A 90 10.68 -6.37 13.93
CA LYS A 90 11.71 -7.42 13.97
C LYS A 90 11.11 -8.82 13.85
N ASN A 91 9.92 -9.04 14.43
CA ASN A 91 9.27 -10.34 14.45
C ASN A 91 8.41 -10.59 13.21
N VAL A 92 7.78 -9.55 12.64
CA VAL A 92 6.94 -9.68 11.43
C VAL A 92 7.80 -9.90 10.18
N PHE A 93 8.92 -9.18 10.03
CA PHE A 93 9.87 -9.46 8.94
C PHE A 93 10.49 -10.86 9.09
N GLN A 94 10.82 -11.31 10.31
CA GLN A 94 11.32 -12.68 10.54
C GLN A 94 10.30 -13.79 10.23
N SER A 95 9.00 -13.52 10.41
CA SER A 95 7.95 -14.51 10.15
C SER A 95 7.53 -14.57 8.68
N ILE A 96 7.57 -13.44 7.97
CA ILE A 96 7.21 -13.37 6.54
C ILE A 96 8.43 -13.66 5.66
N PHE A 97 9.62 -13.28 6.11
CA PHE A 97 10.92 -13.64 5.51
C PHE A 97 11.78 -14.33 6.58
N PRO A 98 11.71 -15.66 6.72
CA PRO A 98 12.66 -16.36 7.58
C PRO A 98 14.05 -16.12 7.01
N PHE A 99 14.81 -15.22 7.65
CA PHE A 99 16.21 -15.02 7.35
C PHE A 99 16.91 -16.34 7.66
N LYS A 100 17.14 -17.18 6.63
CA LYS A 100 18.05 -18.32 6.76
C LYS A 100 19.40 -17.73 7.07
N LYS A 101 19.79 -17.79 8.34
CA LYS A 101 21.15 -17.53 8.77
C LYS A 101 22.02 -18.53 8.00
N SER A 102 22.76 -18.05 7.00
CA SER A 102 23.82 -18.82 6.38
C SER A 102 24.87 -19.03 7.46
N GLU A 103 24.92 -20.23 8.03
CA GLU A 103 26.05 -20.66 8.86
C GLU A 103 27.31 -20.63 8.00
N ARG A 104 28.28 -19.81 8.40
CA ARG A 104 29.70 -19.95 8.06
C ARG A 104 30.49 -19.69 9.32
#